data_AF-A0A8J2E9P7-F1
#
_entry.id   AF-A0A8J2E9P7-F1
#
_cell.length_a   1.000
_cell.length_b   1.000
_cell.length_c   1.000
_cell.angle_alpha   90.00
_cell.angle_beta   90.00
_cell.angle_gamma   90.00
#
_symmetry.space_group_name_H-M   'P 1'
#
loop_
_entity.id
_entity.type
_entity.pdbx_description
1 polymer ?
#
loop_
_entity_poly.entity_id
_entity_poly.type
_entity_poly.pdbx_seq_one_letter_code
_entity_poly.pdbx_strand_id
1 'polypeptide(L)'
;MFQFGLNKNKTTPIFDDGYCYLQIGVSDNNTTLYLECHEKSRRRCPARGVKKVESPFVSLTRNHNHIRNYDIELIYNFKHELYSSVISTTRDLRILFNEISI
;
A
#
# COMPACT_ATOMS: atom_id res chain seq x y z
N MET A 1 9.61 11.97 3.68
CA MET A 1 10.26 10.79 4.30
C MET A 1 9.55 9.54 3.80
N PHE A 2 10.03 8.97 2.68
CA PHE A 2 9.59 7.63 2.28
C PHE A 2 10.29 6.64 3.20
N GLN A 3 9.58 6.29 4.27
CA GLN A 3 9.86 5.03 4.90
C GLN A 3 9.34 3.98 3.90
N PHE A 4 10.23 3.36 3.12
CA PHE A 4 10.13 1.92 2.87
C PHE A 4 10.35 1.18 4.21
N GLY A 5 9.58 1.60 5.22
CA GLY A 5 9.36 0.86 6.42
C GLY A 5 8.68 -0.39 5.92
N LEU A 6 9.46 -1.46 5.82
CA LEU A 6 9.00 -2.77 6.18
C LEU A 6 8.32 -2.61 7.54
N ASN A 7 7.05 -2.21 7.50
CA ASN A 7 6.16 -2.37 8.62
C ASN A 7 6.26 -3.86 8.91
N LYS A 8 6.71 -4.22 10.12
CA LYS A 8 7.01 -5.61 10.48
C LYS A 8 5.80 -6.55 10.33
N ASN A 9 4.63 -5.99 10.02
CA ASN A 9 3.46 -6.68 9.52
C ASN A 9 3.38 -6.47 8.00
N LYS A 10 3.88 -7.44 7.22
CA LYS A 10 3.69 -7.51 5.76
C LYS A 10 2.21 -7.68 5.45
N THR A 11 1.45 -6.59 5.35
CA THR A 11 0.12 -6.62 4.73
C THR A 11 0.29 -6.29 3.25
N THR A 12 0.05 -7.28 2.40
CA THR A 12 0.00 -7.12 0.95
C THR A 12 -0.95 -5.96 0.62
N PRO A 13 -0.54 -4.98 -0.20
CA PRO A 13 -1.42 -3.89 -0.58
C PRO A 13 -2.64 -4.43 -1.33
N ILE A 14 -3.78 -3.77 -1.15
CA ILE A 14 -5.01 -4.05 -1.88
C ILE A 14 -5.26 -2.86 -2.81
N PHE A 15 -5.42 -3.14 -4.09
CA PHE A 15 -5.71 -2.14 -5.12
C PHE A 15 -7.18 -2.23 -5.52
N ASP A 16 -7.88 -1.10 -5.52
CA ASP A 16 -9.27 -1.00 -5.97
C ASP A 16 -9.60 0.44 -6.39
N ASP A 17 -10.34 0.59 -7.49
CA ASP A 17 -10.77 1.87 -8.08
C ASP A 17 -9.68 2.97 -8.14
N GLY A 18 -8.46 2.60 -8.53
CA GLY A 18 -7.33 3.54 -8.64
C GLY A 18 -6.79 4.02 -7.29
N TYR A 19 -7.06 3.29 -6.21
CA TYR A 19 -6.53 3.53 -4.87
C TYR A 19 -5.77 2.31 -4.34
N CYS A 20 -4.84 2.57 -3.44
CA CYS A 20 -4.08 1.55 -2.72
C CYS A 20 -4.44 1.62 -1.24
N TYR A 21 -4.70 0.45 -0.66
CA TYR A 21 -5.07 0.28 0.74
C TYR A 21 -4.14 -0.69 1.45
N LEU A 22 -3.95 -0.44 2.74
CA LEU A 22 -3.25 -1.33 3.66
C LEU A 22 -4.25 -1.91 4.65
N GLN A 23 -4.10 -3.20 4.95
CA GLN A 23 -4.89 -3.84 5.99
C GLN A 23 -4.41 -3.39 7.37
N ILE A 24 -5.36 -2.98 8.20
CA ILE A 24 -5.16 -2.51 9.59
C ILE A 24 -5.82 -3.42 10.63
N GLY A 25 -6.66 -4.36 10.18
CA GLY A 25 -7.33 -5.30 11.06
C GLY A 25 -8.12 -6.33 10.28
N VAL A 26 -8.63 -7.33 11.00
CA VAL A 26 -9.52 -8.37 10.48
C VAL A 26 -10.63 -8.60 11.50
N SER A 27 -11.83 -8.96 11.04
CA SER A 27 -12.91 -9.37 11.93
C SER A 27 -12.60 -10.69 12.63
N ASP A 28 -13.21 -10.94 13.79
CA ASP A 28 -12.95 -12.14 14.61
C ASP A 28 -13.22 -13.46 13.87
N ASN A 29 -14.11 -13.44 12.87
CA ASN A 29 -14.43 -14.58 12.01
C ASN A 29 -13.60 -14.61 10.70
N ASN A 30 -12.60 -13.76 10.55
CA ASN A 30 -11.76 -13.62 9.35
C ASN A 30 -12.47 -13.34 8.02
N THR A 31 -13.74 -12.94 8.04
CA THR A 31 -14.52 -12.68 6.81
C THR A 31 -14.36 -11.26 6.28
N THR A 32 -13.92 -10.31 7.10
CA THR A 32 -13.84 -8.89 6.74
C THR A 32 -12.47 -8.33 7.08
N LEU A 33 -11.82 -7.73 6.09
CA LEU A 33 -10.58 -6.98 6.24
C LEU A 33 -10.91 -5.50 6.45
N TYR A 34 -10.34 -4.91 7.49
CA TYR A 34 -10.41 -3.47 7.72
C TYR A 34 -9.21 -2.80 7.08
N LEU A 35 -9.47 -1.80 6.25
CA LEU A 35 -8.49 -1.19 5.36
C LEU A 35 -8.37 0.32 5.61
N GLU A 36 -7.16 0.85 5.44
CA GLU A 36 -6.91 2.30 5.36
C GLU A 36 -6.16 2.64 4.08
N CYS A 37 -6.37 3.86 3.57
CA CYS A 37 -5.65 4.30 2.38
C CYS A 37 -4.13 4.42 2.66
N HIS A 38 -3.32 3.90 1.73
CA HIS A 38 -1.86 3.97 1.78
C HIS A 38 -1.32 5.42 1.85
N GLU A 39 -2.03 6.38 1.25
CA GLU A 39 -1.66 7.80 1.26
C GLU A 39 -2.04 8.53 2.57
N LYS A 40 -2.46 7.81 3.62
CA LYS A 40 -2.79 8.40 4.93
C LYS A 40 -1.63 9.18 5.54
N SER A 41 -0.41 8.68 5.50
CA SER A 41 0.76 9.36 6.08
C SER A 41 1.21 10.55 5.22
N ARG A 42 1.14 10.43 3.90
CA ARG A 42 1.66 11.43 2.94
C ARG A 42 0.68 12.56 2.64
N ARG A 43 -0.61 12.24 2.47
CA ARG A 43 -1.68 13.17 2.09
C ARG A 43 -2.71 13.40 3.18
N ARG A 44 -2.49 12.84 4.38
CA ARG A 44 -3.48 12.84 5.48
C ARG A 44 -4.83 12.31 5.00
N CYS A 45 -4.82 11.33 4.11
CA CYS A 45 -6.05 10.79 3.54
C CYS A 45 -6.90 10.16 4.65
N PRO A 46 -8.16 10.58 4.81
CA PRO A 46 -9.03 10.04 5.85
C PRO A 46 -9.70 8.72 5.43
N ALA A 47 -9.52 8.29 4.18
CA ALA A 47 -10.22 7.16 3.61
C ALA A 47 -9.93 5.86 4.36
N ARG A 48 -11.02 5.15 4.65
CA ARG A 48 -11.05 3.85 5.27
C ARG A 48 -12.11 3.03 4.58
N GLY A 49 -11.95 1.72 4.60
CA GLY A 49 -12.90 0.82 3.98
C GLY A 49 -12.86 -0.56 4.59
N VAL A 50 -13.76 -1.40 4.10
CA VAL A 50 -13.81 -2.82 4.41
C VAL A 50 -13.80 -3.61 3.13
N LYS A 51 -13.13 -4.76 3.13
CA LYS A 51 -13.21 -5.74 2.06
C LYS A 51 -13.65 -7.06 2.65
N LYS A 52 -14.80 -7.58 2.20
CA LYS A 52 -15.19 -8.95 2.51
C LYS A 52 -14.30 -9.90 1.71
N VAL A 53 -13.88 -11.02 2.30
CA VAL A 53 -13.00 -12.00 1.62
C VAL A 53 -13.62 -12.49 0.30
N GLU A 54 -14.94 -12.63 0.26
CA GLU A 54 -15.70 -13.06 -0.93
C GLU A 54 -15.96 -11.93 -1.95
N SER A 55 -15.65 -10.68 -1.60
CA SER A 55 -15.86 -9.51 -2.46
C SER A 55 -14.54 -9.06 -3.09
N PRO A 56 -14.50 -8.81 -4.41
CA PRO A 56 -13.32 -8.21 -5.02
C PRO A 56 -13.16 -6.73 -4.63
N PHE A 57 -14.26 -6.04 -4.32
CA PHE A 57 -14.30 -4.58 -4.12
C PHE A 57 -14.16 -4.16 -2.66
N VAL A 58 -13.60 -2.98 -2.46
CA VAL A 58 -13.52 -2.27 -1.19
C VAL A 58 -14.75 -1.39 -1.01
N SER A 59 -15.48 -1.58 0.09
CA SER A 59 -16.56 -0.70 0.49
C SER A 59 -16.03 0.42 1.37
N LEU A 60 -16.15 1.67 0.94
CA LEU A 60 -15.65 2.82 1.68
C LEU A 60 -16.52 3.14 2.90
N THR A 61 -15.87 3.39 4.03
CA THR A 61 -16.48 4.00 5.23
C THR A 61 -16.14 5.50 5.33
N ARG A 62 -15.08 5.94 4.67
CA ARG A 62 -14.68 7.34 4.52
C ARG A 62 -14.11 7.59 3.14
N ASN A 63 -14.41 8.75 2.56
CA ASN A 63 -13.98 9.12 1.21
C ASN A 63 -12.51 9.55 1.16
N HIS A 64 -11.93 9.42 -0.04
CA HIS A 64 -10.61 9.97 -0.35
C HIS A 64 -10.65 11.49 -0.50
N ASN A 65 -9.52 12.12 -0.19
CA ASN A 65 -9.26 13.55 -0.41
C ASN A 65 -8.21 13.77 -1.52
N HIS A 66 -7.95 12.74 -2.33
CA HIS A 66 -7.01 12.80 -3.44
C HIS A 66 -7.57 12.06 -4.65
N ILE A 67 -7.07 12.45 -5.82
CA ILE A 67 -7.44 11.84 -7.09
C ILE A 67 -7.07 10.35 -7.14
N ARG A 68 -7.82 9.62 -7.95
CA ARG A 68 -7.52 8.25 -8.35
C ARG A 68 -6.25 8.21 -9.19
N ASN A 69 -5.51 7.11 -9.08
CA ASN A 69 -4.41 6.78 -9.96
C ASN A 69 -4.57 5.31 -10.40
N TYR A 70 -5.03 5.10 -11.63
CA TYR A 70 -5.25 3.74 -12.15
C TYR A 70 -3.95 2.98 -12.44
N ASP A 71 -2.81 3.69 -12.52
CA ASP A 71 -1.48 3.09 -12.68
C ASP A 71 -0.83 2.73 -11.33
N ILE A 72 -1.52 2.93 -10.21
CA ILE A 72 -0.91 2.78 -8.87
C ILE A 72 -0.38 1.38 -8.61
N GLU A 73 -1.06 0.34 -9.11
CA GLU A 73 -0.63 -1.05 -8.99
C GLU A 73 0.63 -1.31 -9.82
N LEU A 74 0.65 -0.86 -11.07
CA LEU A 74 1.82 -0.96 -11.96
C LEU A 74 3.04 -0.26 -11.36
N ILE A 75 2.85 0.96 -10.86
CA ILE A 75 3.91 1.75 -10.20
C ILE A 75 4.40 1.03 -8.94
N TYR A 76 3.50 0.46 -8.14
CA TYR A 76 3.87 -0.30 -6.95
C TYR A 76 4.69 -1.54 -7.31
N ASN A 77 4.22 -2.34 -8.26
CA ASN A 77 4.89 -3.56 -8.71
C ASN A 77 6.28 -3.26 -9.27
N PHE A 78 6.40 -2.26 -10.16
CA PHE A 78 7.68 -1.83 -10.70
C PHE A 78 8.67 -1.42 -9.59
N LYS A 79 8.22 -0.61 -8.62
CA LYS A 79 9.07 -0.20 -7.49
C LYS A 79 9.49 -1.38 -6.62
N HIS A 80 8.60 -2.33 -6.41
CA HIS A 80 8.87 -3.51 -5.61
C HIS A 80 9.87 -4.45 -6.30
N GLU A 81 9.73 -4.68 -7.60
CA GLU A 81 10.67 -5.45 -8.41
C GLU A 81 12.05 -4.78 -8.46
N LEU A 82 12.09 -3.46 -8.71
CA LEU A 82 13.33 -2.69 -8.71
C LEU A 82 14.02 -2.76 -7.35
N TYR A 83 13.30 -2.57 -6.24
CA TYR A 83 13.86 -2.73 -4.90
C TYR A 83 14.43 -4.14 -4.71
N SER A 84 13.68 -5.18 -5.11
CA SER A 84 14.09 -6.58 -4.96
C SER A 84 15.36 -6.92 -5.75
N SER A 85 15.52 -6.33 -6.95
CA SER A 85 16.73 -6.44 -7.78
C SER A 85 17.92 -5.68 -7.17
N VAL A 86 17.68 -4.50 -6.62
CA VAL A 86 18.73 -3.66 -6.02
C VAL A 86 19.28 -4.27 -4.73
N ILE A 87 18.42 -4.85 -3.87
CA ILE A 87 18.88 -5.46 -2.61
C ILE A 87 19.63 -6.79 -2.81
N SER A 88 19.42 -7.47 -3.95
CA SER A 88 20.06 -8.76 -4.24
C SER A 88 21.43 -8.61 -4.89
N THR A 89 21.77 -7.42 -5.41
CA THR A 89 23.02 -7.17 -6.12
C THR A 89 24.14 -6.71 -5.20
N THR A 90 24.01 -5.56 -4.51
CA THR A 90 25.04 -5.05 -3.58
C THR A 90 24.46 -4.13 -2.50
N ARG A 91 25.12 -4.08 -1.34
CA ARG A 91 24.72 -3.22 -0.20
C ARG A 91 24.69 -1.73 -0.57
N ASP A 92 25.57 -1.29 -1.46
CA ASP A 92 25.73 0.12 -1.83
C ASP A 92 24.59 0.63 -2.72
N LEU A 93 24.12 -0.20 -3.67
CA LEU A 93 22.95 0.15 -4.50
C LEU A 93 21.67 0.24 -3.66
N ARG A 94 21.54 -0.59 -2.63
CA ARG A 94 20.44 -0.50 -1.66
C ARG A 94 20.42 0.84 -0.92
N ILE A 95 21.59 1.38 -0.56
CA ILE A 95 21.69 2.68 0.10
C ILE A 95 21.24 3.79 -0.86
N LEU A 96 21.77 3.80 -2.09
CA LEU A 96 21.41 4.79 -3.12
C LEU A 96 19.92 4.77 -3.47
N PHE A 97 19.31 3.58 -3.62
CA PHE A 97 17.88 3.48 -3.89
C PHE A 97 17.03 4.08 -2.76
N ASN A 98 17.41 3.87 -1.50
CA ASN A 98 16.71 4.47 -0.37
C ASN A 98 16.86 6.00 -0.33
N GLU A 99 18.01 6.54 -0.75
CA GLU A 99 18.26 7.99 -0.81
C GLU A 99 17.51 8.68 -1.95
N ILE A 100 17.41 8.05 -3.12
CA ILE A 100 16.73 8.64 -4.30
C ILE A 100 15.20 8.50 -4.20
N SER A 101 14.71 7.49 -3.47
CA SER A 101 13.28 7.28 -3.29
C SER A 101 12.62 8.25 -2.30
N ILE A 102 13.32 9.31 -1.86
CA ILE A 102 12.89 10.34 -0.88
C ILE A 102 11.91 11.36 -1.46
#